data_AF-A0A943SNX3-F1
#
_entry.id   AF-A0A943SNX3-F1
#
_cell.length_a   1.000
_cell.length_b   1.000
_cell.length_c   1.000
_cell.angle_alpha   90.00
_cell.angle_beta   90.00
_cell.angle_gamma   90.00
#
_symmetry.space_group_name_H-M   'P 1'
#
loop_
_entity.id
_entity.type
_entity.pdbx_description
1 polymer ?
#
loop_
_entity_poly.entity_id
_entity_poly.type
_entity_poly.pdbx_seq_one_letter_code
_entity_poly.pdbx_strand_id
1 'polypeptide(L)'
;MTLEELFLQINVDEKTKNFLEDLIIRLKIDPDLIFFIYQQLNLKNIPAKLSYVENLAENLSKKGFCNKDVALYYFNEKNKNKGKPASFSLVKSKLEKEFNRELSKTEENKLKRIRFEYNISYPLLIYAIDTAVAGNHLSVSYIEGVVKRLKKNNINNMDDLIEFFAIGKKLKK
;
A
#
# COMPACT_ATOMS: atom_id res chain seq x y z
N MET A 1 17.52 8.75 -0.82
CA MET A 1 17.73 9.69 0.31
C MET A 1 18.65 9.00 1.31
N THR A 2 19.61 9.70 1.90
CA THR A 2 20.48 9.18 2.98
C THR A 2 19.79 9.24 4.34
N LEU A 3 20.33 8.57 5.37
CA LEU A 3 19.84 8.67 6.74
C LEU A 3 19.96 10.10 7.30
N GLU A 4 21.07 10.78 6.99
CA GLU A 4 21.28 12.18 7.38
C GLU A 4 20.21 13.10 6.78
N GLU A 5 19.93 12.95 5.48
CA GLU A 5 18.87 13.70 4.80
C GLU A 5 17.48 13.42 5.39
N LEU A 6 17.20 12.17 5.76
CA LEU A 6 15.96 11.79 6.43
C LEU A 6 15.80 12.54 7.75
N PHE A 7 16.81 12.47 8.62
CA PHE A 7 16.71 13.03 9.97
C PHE A 7 16.69 14.56 10.00
N LEU A 8 17.33 15.20 9.02
CA LEU A 8 17.17 16.65 8.81
C LEU A 8 15.74 17.03 8.43
N GLN A 9 15.04 16.19 7.67
CA GLN A 9 13.68 16.51 7.18
C GLN A 9 12.58 16.20 8.18
N ILE A 10 12.68 15.11 8.95
CA ILE A 10 11.65 14.74 9.94
C ILE A 10 11.87 15.40 11.31
N ASN A 11 13.07 15.93 11.57
CA ASN A 11 13.45 16.67 12.78
C ASN A 11 13.00 15.97 14.09
N VAL A 12 13.67 14.88 14.44
CA VAL A 12 13.34 14.05 15.61
C VAL A 12 14.52 13.93 16.59
N ASP A 13 14.22 13.57 17.83
CA ASP A 13 15.24 13.33 18.85
C ASP A 13 16.13 12.11 18.56
N GLU A 14 17.26 12.02 19.23
CA GLU A 14 18.27 10.98 19.01
C GLU A 14 17.75 9.56 19.26
N LYS A 15 16.88 9.39 20.26
CA LYS A 15 16.25 8.10 20.56
C LYS A 15 15.39 7.64 19.40
N THR A 16 14.66 8.57 18.79
CA THR A 16 13.82 8.34 17.63
C THR A 16 14.66 8.03 16.39
N LYS A 17 15.80 8.70 16.19
CA LYS A 17 16.74 8.37 15.09
C LYS A 17 17.22 6.94 15.21
N ASN A 18 17.77 6.54 16.36
CA ASN A 18 18.27 5.18 16.59
C ASN A 18 17.21 4.12 16.32
N PHE A 19 15.97 4.35 16.78
CA PHE A 19 14.85 3.45 16.49
C PHE A 19 14.57 3.33 14.98
N LEU A 20 14.59 4.44 14.25
CA LEU A 20 14.33 4.44 12.81
C LEU A 20 15.47 3.80 12.01
N GLU A 21 16.73 3.99 12.40
CA GLU A 21 17.87 3.30 11.81
C GLU A 21 17.74 1.78 11.96
N ASP A 22 17.46 1.31 13.19
CA ASP A 22 17.22 -0.10 13.48
C ASP A 22 16.05 -0.66 12.67
N LEU A 23 14.96 0.10 12.55
CA LEU A 23 13.79 -0.29 11.76
C LEU A 23 14.12 -0.43 10.28
N ILE A 24 14.85 0.54 9.70
CA ILE A 24 15.28 0.56 8.30
C ILE A 24 16.15 -0.68 8.00
N ILE A 25 17.13 -0.96 8.86
CA ILE A 25 18.02 -2.12 8.73
C ILE A 25 17.23 -3.43 8.86
N ARG A 26 16.39 -3.54 9.91
CA ARG A 26 15.60 -4.75 10.20
C ARG A 26 14.63 -5.09 9.06
N LEU A 27 13.98 -4.09 8.48
CA LEU A 27 13.00 -4.29 7.42
C LEU A 27 13.58 -4.28 6.01
N LYS A 28 14.88 -3.97 5.85
CA LYS A 28 15.56 -3.84 4.56
C LYS A 28 14.81 -2.88 3.61
N ILE A 29 14.48 -1.71 4.13
CA ILE A 29 13.79 -0.64 3.40
C ILE A 29 14.70 0.57 3.21
N ASP A 30 14.35 1.45 2.29
CA ASP A 30 15.08 2.69 2.03
C ASP A 30 14.62 3.78 3.01
N PRO A 31 15.51 4.69 3.45
CA PRO A 31 15.15 5.81 4.33
C PRO A 31 14.05 6.71 3.75
N ASP A 32 13.93 6.77 2.43
CA ASP A 32 12.91 7.57 1.75
C ASP A 32 11.48 7.05 2.00
N LEU A 33 11.31 5.76 2.31
CA LEU A 33 10.04 5.15 2.66
C LEU A 33 9.57 5.65 4.03
N ILE A 34 10.49 5.76 5.00
CA ILE A 34 10.19 6.33 6.31
C ILE A 34 9.78 7.78 6.15
N PHE A 35 10.54 8.58 5.40
CA PHE A 35 10.15 9.96 5.11
C PHE A 35 8.76 10.04 4.49
N PHE A 36 8.49 9.19 3.50
CA PHE A 36 7.19 9.11 2.84
C PHE A 36 6.06 8.78 3.83
N ILE A 37 6.26 7.83 4.75
CA ILE A 37 5.28 7.49 5.80
C ILE A 37 5.00 8.71 6.68
N TYR A 38 6.02 9.43 7.13
CA TYR A 38 5.85 10.68 7.91
C TYR A 38 5.05 11.73 7.14
N GLN A 39 5.34 11.90 5.84
CA GLN A 39 4.58 12.82 4.98
C GLN A 39 3.11 12.43 4.90
N GLN A 40 2.79 11.15 4.71
CA GLN A 40 1.40 10.69 4.64
C GLN A 40 0.65 10.88 5.96
N LEU A 41 1.28 10.56 7.09
CA LEU A 41 0.68 10.77 8.40
C LEU A 41 0.39 12.26 8.64
N ASN A 42 1.34 13.13 8.32
CA ASN A 42 1.19 14.58 8.46
C ASN A 42 0.09 15.14 7.56
N LEU A 43 0.05 14.74 6.28
CA LEU A 43 -1.00 15.14 5.33
C LEU A 43 -2.42 14.76 5.80
N LYS A 44 -2.53 13.74 6.65
CA LYS A 44 -3.80 13.26 7.21
C LYS A 44 -4.08 13.77 8.62
N ASN A 45 -3.25 14.68 9.15
CA ASN A 45 -3.32 15.13 10.54
C ASN A 45 -3.27 13.97 11.55
N ILE A 46 -2.61 12.86 11.19
CA ILE A 46 -2.39 11.72 12.08
C ILE A 46 -1.05 11.93 12.78
N PRO A 47 -0.98 11.87 14.12
CA PRO A 47 0.28 11.97 14.84
C PRO A 47 1.25 10.88 14.39
N ALA A 48 2.48 11.26 13.99
CA ALA A 48 3.53 10.34 13.55
C ALA A 48 4.18 9.60 14.74
N LYS A 49 3.36 8.90 15.53
CA LYS A 49 3.84 8.03 16.62
C LYS A 49 4.72 6.94 16.03
N LEU A 50 5.83 6.62 16.71
CA LEU A 50 6.75 5.56 16.27
C LEU A 50 6.05 4.23 15.98
N SER A 51 5.07 3.85 16.80
CA SER A 51 4.27 2.64 16.57
C SER A 51 3.50 2.67 15.24
N TYR A 52 3.04 3.84 14.78
CA TYR A 52 2.32 3.96 13.51
C TYR A 52 3.28 3.89 12.33
N VAL A 53 4.45 4.53 12.46
CA VAL A 53 5.52 4.47 11.47
C VAL A 53 6.00 3.03 11.31
N GLU A 54 6.27 2.34 12.42
CA GLU A 54 6.67 0.92 12.43
C GLU A 54 5.59 0.03 11.79
N ASN A 55 4.32 0.17 12.21
CA ASN A 55 3.23 -0.62 11.64
C ASN A 55 3.09 -0.42 10.13
N LEU A 56 3.21 0.83 9.64
CA LEU A 56 3.14 1.11 8.21
C LEU A 56 4.35 0.55 7.47
N ALA A 57 5.56 0.75 8.00
CA ALA A 57 6.80 0.24 7.42
C ALA A 57 6.79 -1.30 7.33
N GLU A 58 6.37 -2.00 8.38
CA GLU A 58 6.25 -3.46 8.37
C GLU A 58 5.22 -3.96 7.37
N ASN A 59 4.06 -3.30 7.29
CA ASN A 59 3.01 -3.70 6.37
C ASN A 59 3.42 -3.46 4.91
N LEU A 60 4.20 -2.41 4.65
CA LEU A 60 4.71 -2.09 3.33
C LEU A 60 5.84 -3.03 2.92
N SER A 61 6.81 -3.28 3.81
CA SER A 61 7.92 -4.20 3.53
C SER A 61 7.45 -5.63 3.30
N LYS A 62 6.49 -6.14 4.08
CA LYS A 62 5.87 -7.47 3.88
C LYS A 62 5.22 -7.65 2.50
N LYS A 63 4.88 -6.54 1.82
CA LYS A 63 4.29 -6.53 0.48
C LYS A 63 5.29 -6.18 -0.61
N GLY A 64 6.58 -6.06 -0.28
CA GLY A 64 7.66 -5.72 -1.22
C GLY A 64 7.80 -4.22 -1.53
N PHE A 65 7.11 -3.34 -0.79
CA PHE A 65 7.27 -1.89 -0.93
C PHE A 65 8.43 -1.41 -0.06
N CYS A 66 9.65 -1.46 -0.61
CA CYS A 66 10.86 -1.13 0.14
C CYS A 66 11.32 0.33 0.00
N ASN A 67 10.77 1.11 -0.94
CA ASN A 67 11.16 2.51 -1.14
C ASN A 67 9.95 3.39 -1.47
N LYS A 68 10.18 4.70 -1.45
CA LYS A 68 9.15 5.71 -1.73
C LYS A 68 8.48 5.54 -3.10
N ASP A 69 9.22 5.20 -4.16
CA ASP A 69 8.66 5.14 -5.51
C ASP A 69 7.68 3.97 -5.69
N VAL A 70 8.03 2.79 -5.16
CA VAL A 70 7.13 1.63 -5.19
C VAL A 70 5.93 1.87 -4.25
N ALA A 71 6.15 2.54 -3.11
CA ALA A 71 5.06 2.96 -2.23
C ALA A 71 4.15 4.01 -2.89
N LEU A 72 4.70 4.98 -3.62
CA LEU A 72 3.92 5.99 -4.35
C LEU A 72 3.00 5.38 -5.39
N TYR A 73 3.46 4.33 -6.10
CA TYR A 73 2.63 3.55 -7.01
C TYR A 73 1.40 2.96 -6.29
N TYR A 74 1.58 2.54 -5.05
CA TYR A 74 0.53 2.00 -4.19
C TYR A 74 -0.40 3.09 -3.65
N PHE A 75 0.13 4.26 -3.25
CA PHE A 75 -0.61 5.31 -2.53
C PHE A 75 -1.23 6.41 -3.39
N ASN A 76 -0.83 6.59 -4.65
CA ASN A 76 -1.37 7.68 -5.47
C ASN A 76 -2.81 7.42 -5.95
N GLU A 77 -3.79 8.08 -5.30
CA GLU A 77 -5.02 8.53 -5.99
C GLU A 77 -5.02 10.03 -6.33
N LYS A 78 -4.25 10.91 -5.67
CA LYS A 78 -4.20 12.34 -6.04
C LYS A 78 -2.90 12.98 -5.57
N ASN A 79 -1.89 13.09 -6.42
CA ASN A 79 -0.95 14.20 -6.37
C ASN A 79 -0.29 14.43 -7.73
N LYS A 80 -0.26 15.70 -8.13
CA LYS A 80 0.19 16.28 -9.40
C LYS A 80 1.61 15.89 -9.84
N ASN A 81 1.85 14.63 -10.19
CA ASN A 81 2.94 14.20 -11.05
C ASN A 81 2.36 13.22 -12.07
N LYS A 82 2.73 13.42 -13.35
CA LYS A 82 2.12 12.83 -14.56
C LYS A 82 2.32 11.31 -14.70
N GLY A 83 1.98 10.51 -13.70
CA GLY A 83 1.71 9.08 -13.86
C GLY A 83 0.24 8.92 -14.26
N LYS A 84 -0.04 8.17 -15.33
CA LYS A 84 -1.42 7.91 -15.77
C LYS A 84 -2.24 7.39 -14.58
N PRO A 85 -3.48 7.87 -14.36
CA PRO A 85 -4.34 7.33 -13.31
C PRO A 85 -4.40 5.82 -13.46
N ALA A 86 -4.28 5.09 -12.34
CA ALA A 86 -4.40 3.63 -12.36
C ALA A 86 -5.68 3.28 -13.12
N SER A 87 -5.53 2.54 -14.22
CA SER A 87 -6.61 2.21 -15.16
C SER A 87 -6.90 0.73 -15.11
N PHE A 88 -8.04 0.31 -15.66
CA PHE A 88 -8.32 -1.11 -15.81
C PHE A 88 -7.21 -1.84 -16.59
N SER A 89 -6.59 -1.20 -17.58
CA SER A 89 -5.48 -1.77 -18.33
C SER A 89 -4.25 -2.05 -17.44
N LEU A 90 -3.95 -1.18 -16.47
CA LEU A 90 -2.87 -1.40 -15.52
C LEU A 90 -3.16 -2.59 -14.60
N VAL A 91 -4.39 -2.68 -14.08
CA VAL A 91 -4.82 -3.79 -13.21
C VAL A 91 -4.79 -5.11 -13.99
N LYS A 92 -5.32 -5.12 -15.21
CA LYS A 92 -5.29 -6.26 -16.13
C LYS A 92 -3.85 -6.71 -16.38
N SER A 93 -2.99 -5.81 -16.84
CA SER A 93 -1.59 -6.12 -17.17
C SER A 93 -0.82 -6.67 -15.96
N LYS A 94 -1.04 -6.10 -14.76
CA LYS A 94 -0.46 -6.62 -13.53
C LYS A 94 -0.92 -8.05 -13.27
N LEU A 95 -2.22 -8.31 -13.31
CA LEU A 95 -2.77 -9.63 -13.00
C LEU A 95 -2.33 -10.70 -14.03
N GLU A 96 -2.25 -10.34 -15.32
CA GLU A 96 -1.74 -11.22 -16.37
C GLU A 96 -0.27 -11.59 -16.17
N LYS A 97 0.54 -10.61 -15.76
CA LYS A 97 1.94 -10.82 -15.40
C LYS A 97 2.07 -11.81 -14.24
N GLU A 98 1.28 -11.64 -13.19
CA GLU A 98 1.32 -12.52 -12.01
C GLU A 98 0.78 -13.92 -12.31
N PHE A 99 -0.21 -14.05 -13.21
CA PHE A 99 -0.70 -15.35 -13.67
C PHE A 99 0.22 -16.04 -14.68
N ASN A 100 1.17 -15.32 -15.27
CA ASN A 100 1.96 -15.77 -16.42
C ASN A 100 1.09 -16.23 -17.61
N ARG A 101 -0.05 -15.57 -17.82
CA ARG A 101 -0.97 -15.79 -18.95
C ARG A 101 -1.94 -14.62 -19.11
N GLU A 102 -2.57 -14.54 -20.27
CA GLU A 102 -3.69 -13.61 -20.48
C GLU A 102 -4.91 -13.99 -19.63
N LEU A 103 -5.68 -12.99 -19.23
CA LEU A 103 -6.96 -13.18 -18.56
C LEU A 103 -8.00 -13.64 -19.57
N SER A 104 -8.81 -14.61 -19.19
CA SER A 104 -10.02 -14.93 -19.95
C SER A 104 -11.02 -13.76 -19.90
N LYS A 105 -11.89 -13.65 -20.91
CA LYS A 105 -13.00 -12.66 -20.90
C LYS A 105 -13.86 -12.75 -19.63
N THR A 106 -14.07 -13.96 -19.12
CA THR A 106 -14.82 -14.19 -17.88
C THR A 106 -14.11 -13.59 -16.66
N GLU A 107 -12.79 -13.76 -16.55
CA GLU A 107 -11.99 -13.18 -15.47
C GLU A 107 -11.94 -11.65 -15.56
N GLU A 108 -11.75 -11.10 -16.77
CA GLU A 108 -11.80 -9.66 -16.99
C GLU A 108 -13.14 -9.06 -16.56
N ASN A 109 -14.25 -9.68 -16.99
CA ASN A 109 -15.59 -9.22 -16.65
C ASN A 109 -15.84 -9.31 -15.15
N LYS A 110 -15.37 -10.39 -14.49
CA LYS A 110 -15.46 -10.52 -13.03
C LYS A 110 -14.65 -9.42 -12.34
N LEU A 111 -13.45 -9.10 -12.80
CA LEU A 111 -12.61 -8.04 -12.25
C LEU A 111 -13.26 -6.65 -12.38
N LYS A 112 -13.84 -6.34 -13.55
CA LYS A 112 -14.62 -5.12 -13.78
C LYS A 112 -15.84 -5.05 -12.84
N ARG A 113 -16.55 -6.16 -12.68
CA ARG A 113 -17.71 -6.25 -11.78
C ARG A 113 -17.32 -6.00 -10.33
N ILE A 114 -16.24 -6.62 -9.85
CA ILE A 114 -15.72 -6.40 -8.48
C ILE A 114 -15.48 -4.91 -8.25
N ARG A 115 -14.81 -4.23 -9.18
CA ARG A 115 -14.57 -2.79 -9.05
C ARG A 115 -15.87 -2.00 -8.91
N PHE A 116 -16.84 -2.28 -9.78
CA PHE A 116 -18.11 -1.55 -9.86
C PHE A 116 -19.02 -1.84 -8.66
N GLU A 117 -19.24 -3.12 -8.34
CA GLU A 117 -20.11 -3.60 -7.27
C GLU A 117 -19.65 -3.11 -5.89
N TYR A 118 -18.34 -3.15 -5.63
CA TYR A 118 -17.78 -2.71 -4.34
C TYR A 118 -17.39 -1.23 -4.33
N ASN A 119 -17.57 -0.50 -5.44
CA ASN A 119 -17.13 0.88 -5.63
C ASN A 119 -15.71 1.11 -5.07
N ILE A 120 -14.75 0.30 -5.52
CA ILE A 120 -13.37 0.33 -5.02
C ILE A 120 -12.44 0.96 -6.05
N SER A 121 -11.48 1.76 -5.57
CA SER A 121 -10.50 2.40 -6.43
C SER A 121 -9.55 1.39 -7.08
N TYR A 122 -8.97 1.74 -8.23
CA TYR A 122 -8.00 0.87 -8.90
C TYR A 122 -6.76 0.57 -8.04
N PRO A 123 -6.19 1.53 -7.27
CA PRO A 123 -5.10 1.23 -6.33
C PRO A 123 -5.48 0.21 -5.26
N LEU A 124 -6.69 0.28 -4.69
CA LEU A 124 -7.14 -0.72 -3.73
C LEU A 124 -7.38 -2.10 -4.37
N LEU A 125 -7.77 -2.12 -5.65
CA LEU A 125 -7.87 -3.37 -6.40
C LEU A 125 -6.48 -3.96 -6.68
N ILE A 126 -5.49 -3.13 -7.01
CA ILE A 126 -4.08 -3.52 -7.11
C ILE A 126 -3.59 -4.06 -5.76
N TYR A 127 -3.93 -3.40 -4.66
CA TYR A 127 -3.62 -3.91 -3.33
C TYR A 127 -4.19 -5.30 -3.06
N ALA A 128 -5.44 -5.53 -3.46
CA ALA A 128 -6.07 -6.83 -3.32
C ALA A 128 -5.35 -7.92 -4.12
N ILE A 129 -4.81 -7.58 -5.30
CA ILE A 129 -3.96 -8.46 -6.10
C ILE A 129 -2.65 -8.74 -5.37
N ASP A 130 -1.94 -7.71 -4.89
CA ASP A 130 -0.67 -7.88 -4.15
C ASP A 130 -0.84 -8.75 -2.91
N THR A 131 -1.97 -8.60 -2.21
CA THR A 131 -2.33 -9.44 -1.07
C THR A 131 -2.56 -10.91 -1.48
N ALA A 132 -3.13 -11.15 -2.66
CA ALA A 132 -3.34 -12.48 -3.19
C ALA A 132 -2.02 -13.15 -3.61
N VAL A 133 -1.12 -12.37 -4.25
CA VAL A 133 0.22 -12.81 -4.64
C VAL A 133 1.05 -13.15 -3.40
N ALA A 134 1.17 -12.22 -2.44
CA ALA A 134 1.94 -12.44 -1.21
C ALA A 134 1.40 -13.62 -0.37
N GLY A 135 0.10 -13.89 -0.44
CA GLY A 135 -0.53 -15.03 0.21
C GLY A 135 -0.45 -16.34 -0.57
N ASN A 136 0.17 -16.37 -1.76
CA ASN A 136 0.18 -17.51 -2.68
C ASN A 136 -1.22 -18.10 -2.98
N HIS A 137 -2.23 -17.22 -3.04
CA HIS A 137 -3.63 -17.56 -3.29
C HIS A 137 -4.18 -16.73 -4.45
N LEU A 138 -3.38 -16.57 -5.51
CA LEU A 138 -3.73 -15.75 -6.65
C LEU A 138 -4.92 -16.33 -7.43
N SER A 139 -6.10 -15.74 -7.24
CA SER A 139 -7.30 -16.01 -8.03
C SER A 139 -8.24 -14.81 -7.98
N VAL A 140 -9.06 -14.61 -9.03
CA VAL A 140 -10.04 -13.51 -9.07
C VAL A 140 -11.02 -13.61 -7.89
N SER A 141 -11.40 -14.82 -7.48
CA SER A 141 -12.26 -15.04 -6.31
C SER A 141 -11.59 -14.68 -4.99
N TYR A 142 -10.30 -14.96 -4.83
CA TYR A 142 -9.57 -14.56 -3.61
C TYR A 142 -9.39 -13.04 -3.55
N ILE A 143 -9.09 -12.40 -4.68
CA ILE A 143 -9.02 -10.94 -4.83
C ILE A 143 -10.36 -10.31 -4.40
N GLU A 144 -11.49 -10.84 -4.87
CA GLU A 144 -12.83 -10.42 -4.43
C GLU A 144 -13.01 -10.56 -2.91
N GLY A 145 -12.49 -11.65 -2.31
CA GLY A 145 -12.50 -11.85 -0.87
C GLY A 145 -11.70 -10.78 -0.10
N VAL A 146 -10.54 -10.37 -0.62
CA VAL A 146 -9.76 -9.25 -0.05
C VAL A 146 -10.56 -7.94 -0.16
N VAL A 147 -11.19 -7.68 -1.30
CA VAL A 147 -12.04 -6.49 -1.51
C VAL A 147 -13.22 -6.46 -0.53
N LYS A 148 -13.91 -7.60 -0.32
CA LYS A 148 -14.98 -7.70 0.68
C LYS A 148 -14.50 -7.36 2.09
N ARG A 149 -13.31 -7.83 2.47
CA ARG A 149 -12.70 -7.49 3.78
C ARG A 149 -12.36 -6.01 3.89
N LEU A 150 -11.84 -5.38 2.83
CA LEU A 150 -11.59 -3.94 2.80
C LEU A 150 -12.89 -3.16 3.07
N LYS A 151 -13.97 -3.49 2.35
CA LYS A 151 -15.28 -2.85 2.51
C LYS A 151 -15.88 -3.06 3.90
N LYS A 152 -15.79 -4.28 4.47
CA LYS A 152 -16.22 -4.59 5.84
C LYS A 152 -15.52 -3.73 6.91
N ASN A 153 -14.35 -3.18 6.58
CA ASN A 153 -13.57 -2.31 7.46
C ASN A 153 -13.69 -0.82 7.08
N ASN A 154 -14.66 -0.45 6.24
CA ASN A 154 -14.87 0.91 5.73
C ASN A 154 -13.68 1.48 4.96
N ILE A 155 -12.90 0.63 4.29
CA ILE A 155 -11.75 1.03 3.47
C ILE A 155 -12.21 1.18 2.02
N ASN A 156 -12.37 2.41 1.56
CA ASN A 156 -12.90 2.77 0.24
C ASN A 156 -11.83 3.38 -0.69
N ASN A 157 -10.77 3.93 -0.13
CA ASN A 157 -9.63 4.47 -0.84
C ASN A 157 -8.30 4.10 -0.13
N MET A 158 -7.17 4.48 -0.70
CA MET A 158 -5.85 4.19 -0.12
C MET A 158 -5.61 4.92 1.21
N ASP A 159 -6.23 6.07 1.42
CA ASP A 159 -6.11 6.85 2.65
C ASP A 159 -6.75 6.11 3.83
N ASP A 160 -7.97 5.59 3.64
CA ASP A 160 -8.66 4.77 4.65
C ASP A 160 -7.80 3.54 5.03
N LEU A 161 -7.07 2.98 4.06
CA LEU A 161 -6.17 1.85 4.28
C LEU A 161 -4.92 2.24 5.07
N ILE A 162 -4.33 3.40 4.78
CA ILE A 162 -3.22 3.96 5.56
C ILE A 162 -3.67 4.16 7.00
N GLU A 163 -4.79 4.84 7.21
CA GLU A 163 -5.31 5.12 8.54
C GLU A 163 -5.53 3.80 9.31
N PHE A 164 -6.16 2.81 8.65
CA PHE A 164 -6.42 1.50 9.22
C PHE A 164 -5.15 0.77 9.67
N PHE A 165 -4.08 0.81 8.87
CA PHE A 165 -2.80 0.20 9.26
C PHE A 165 -2.03 1.03 10.27
N ALA A 166 -2.07 2.35 10.19
CA ALA A 166 -1.41 3.25 11.13
C ALA A 166 -1.90 2.96 12.55
N ILE A 167 -3.22 2.84 12.74
CA ILE A 167 -3.83 2.51 14.04
C ILE A 167 -3.67 1.04 14.47
N GLY A 168 -2.91 0.23 13.73
CA GLY A 168 -2.58 -1.15 14.07
C GLY A 168 -3.74 -2.14 13.92
N LYS A 169 -4.81 -1.78 13.22
CA LYS A 169 -5.94 -2.70 13.01
C LYS A 169 -5.57 -3.77 11.98
N LYS A 170 -6.10 -4.97 12.18
CA LYS A 170 -6.01 -6.10 11.24
C LYS A 170 -7.35 -6.25 10.52
N LEU A 171 -7.30 -6.56 9.22
CA LEU A 171 -8.52 -6.84 8.46
C LEU A 171 -9.29 -7.98 9.13
N LYS A 172 -10.53 -7.71 9.53
CA LYS A 172 -11.43 -8.73 10.08
C LYS A 172 -11.50 -9.92 9.11
N LYS A 173 -11.34 -11.13 9.66
CA LYS A 173 -11.59 -12.38 8.94
C LYS A 173 -13.05 -12.45 8.47
#